data_AF-A0A8T2VJX5-F1
#
_entry.id   AF-A0A8T2VJX5-F1
#
_cell.length_a   1.000
_cell.length_b   1.000
_cell.length_c   1.000
_cell.angle_alpha   90.00
_cell.angle_beta   90.00
_cell.angle_gamma   90.00
#
_symmetry.space_group_name_H-M   'P 1'
#
loop_
_entity.id
_entity.type
_entity.pdbx_description
1 polymer ?
#
loop_
_entity_poly.entity_id
_entity_poly.type
_entity_poly.pdbx_seq_one_letter_code
_entity_poly.pdbx_strand_id
1 'polypeptide(L)'
;MARTKQIARKDHVDWSQGRAHSDSNDEPPERTPIKASPKQVVRRTVISESASDGEPSTNEESTPQRRWRHCRAFVEIRHYQKSIELLIPRRSFARVVNEELQSYCAGLRIQGIGLEAFQEEAEAYLVSMFEDSNLCAIHAKRVTIQPKDIQLARRIRGNNP
;
A
#
# COMPACT_ATOMS: atom_id res chain seq x y z
N MET A 1 23.42 52.52 -8.42
CA MET A 1 24.50 51.61 -7.97
C MET A 1 24.61 51.72 -6.45
N ALA A 2 24.32 50.65 -5.72
CA ALA A 2 24.87 50.27 -4.41
C ALA A 2 23.98 49.15 -3.81
N ARG A 3 24.55 47.95 -3.70
CA ARG A 3 23.98 46.74 -3.09
C ARG A 3 24.57 46.58 -1.69
N THR A 4 23.75 46.32 -0.68
CA THR A 4 24.15 45.79 0.64
C THR A 4 23.08 44.79 1.09
N LYS A 5 23.29 43.49 0.85
CA LYS A 5 23.79 42.46 1.77
C LYS A 5 23.04 42.38 3.11
N GLN A 6 22.25 41.31 3.28
CA GLN A 6 22.32 40.46 4.47
C GLN A 6 21.71 39.07 4.18
N ILE A 7 22.48 38.04 4.50
CA ILE A 7 22.19 36.61 4.48
C ILE A 7 22.49 36.12 5.90
N ALA A 8 21.57 35.41 6.53
CA ALA A 8 21.81 34.54 7.69
C ALA A 8 20.51 33.78 8.01
N ARG A 9 20.49 32.62 8.66
CA ARG A 9 21.31 31.39 8.68
C ARG A 9 20.37 30.35 9.32
N LYS A 10 20.60 29.09 8.98
CA LYS A 10 19.78 27.93 9.32
C LYS A 10 20.04 27.52 10.78
N ASP A 11 19.02 27.50 11.63
CA ASP A 11 19.16 27.04 13.00
C ASP A 11 19.01 25.52 13.11
N HIS A 12 19.98 24.96 13.81
CA HIS A 12 20.25 23.55 14.07
C HIS A 12 19.65 23.20 15.45
N VAL A 13 18.83 22.14 15.53
CA VAL A 13 18.25 21.67 16.79
C VAL A 13 19.09 20.52 17.33
N ASP A 14 19.78 20.79 18.44
CA ASP A 14 20.61 19.86 19.21
C ASP A 14 19.72 19.03 20.17
N TRP A 15 19.87 17.72 20.14
CA TRP A 15 19.10 16.74 20.92
C TRP A 15 19.90 16.14 22.08
N SER A 16 20.90 16.86 22.60
CA SER A 16 21.75 16.37 23.68
C SER A 16 21.67 17.25 24.94
N GLN A 17 20.71 16.94 25.83
CA GLN A 17 20.85 17.02 27.29
C GLN A 17 19.56 16.61 28.01
N GLY A 18 19.63 15.55 28.81
CA GLY A 18 18.53 15.06 29.65
C GLY A 18 18.45 15.74 31.01
N ARG A 19 17.34 15.51 31.74
CA ARG A 19 17.32 15.51 33.20
C ARG A 19 16.13 14.70 33.76
N ALA A 20 16.42 14.07 34.88
CA ALA A 20 15.70 13.01 35.57
C ALA A 20 14.42 13.42 36.33
N HIS A 21 13.70 12.36 36.73
CA HIS A 21 12.55 12.20 37.64
C HIS A 21 12.26 13.25 38.72
N SER A 22 10.96 13.52 38.95
CA SER A 22 10.31 13.41 40.27
C SER A 22 8.79 13.35 40.14
N ASP A 23 8.17 12.43 40.90
CA ASP A 23 6.73 12.21 41.04
C ASP A 23 5.95 13.42 41.57
N SER A 24 4.79 13.68 40.96
CA SER A 24 3.61 14.21 41.64
C SER A 24 2.35 13.85 40.84
N ASN A 25 1.41 13.18 41.50
CA ASN A 25 0.09 12.82 40.98
C ASN A 25 -0.64 14.06 40.43
N ASP A 26 -0.89 14.06 39.13
CA ASP A 26 -1.92 14.89 38.49
C ASP A 26 -2.68 14.02 37.49
N GLU A 27 -3.97 13.87 37.76
CA GLU A 27 -4.95 13.07 37.03
C GLU A 27 -5.19 13.68 35.63
N PRO A 28 -5.13 12.90 34.53
CA PRO A 28 -5.32 13.45 33.18
C PRO A 28 -6.80 13.80 32.93
N PRO A 29 -7.14 14.97 32.35
CA PRO A 29 -8.52 15.38 32.17
C PRO A 29 -9.27 14.48 31.17
N GLU A 30 -10.42 13.99 31.59
CA GLU A 30 -11.36 13.22 30.78
C GLU A 30 -11.76 13.97 29.50
N ARG A 31 -11.51 13.36 28.33
CA ARG A 31 -12.04 13.83 27.06
C ARG A 31 -13.51 13.41 26.94
N THR A 32 -14.41 14.37 27.14
CA THR A 32 -15.84 14.19 26.85
C THR A 32 -16.09 13.91 25.36
N PRO A 33 -17.10 13.12 24.98
CA PRO A 33 -17.40 12.78 23.59
C PRO A 33 -17.91 14.00 22.81
N ILE A 34 -17.35 14.25 21.64
CA ILE A 34 -17.82 15.28 20.70
C ILE A 34 -19.20 14.85 20.16
N LYS A 35 -20.23 15.61 20.49
CA LYS A 35 -21.60 15.45 19.97
C LYS A 35 -21.61 15.69 18.45
N ALA A 36 -22.19 14.75 17.70
CA ALA A 36 -22.39 14.88 16.26
C ALA A 36 -23.52 15.88 15.95
N SER A 37 -23.23 16.88 15.11
CA SER A 37 -24.20 17.86 14.63
C SER A 37 -25.14 17.25 13.58
N PRO A 38 -26.46 17.55 13.57
CA PRO A 38 -27.38 16.98 12.60
C PRO A 38 -27.20 17.63 11.22
N LYS A 39 -27.12 16.81 10.16
CA LYS A 39 -27.14 17.26 8.76
C LYS A 39 -28.47 17.98 8.47
N GLN A 40 -28.39 19.26 8.07
CA GLN A 40 -29.54 20.01 7.57
C GLN A 40 -30.10 19.34 6.30
N VAL A 41 -31.36 18.93 6.38
CA VAL A 41 -32.16 18.49 5.25
C VAL A 41 -32.75 19.73 4.58
N VAL A 42 -32.29 20.04 3.37
CA VAL A 42 -32.87 21.11 2.55
C VAL A 42 -34.22 20.63 2.03
N ARG A 43 -35.31 21.13 2.63
CA ARG A 43 -36.68 20.94 2.15
C ARG A 43 -36.90 21.85 0.94
N ARG A 44 -37.14 21.24 -0.23
CA ARG A 44 -37.53 21.95 -1.45
C ARG A 44 -39.02 22.33 -1.34
N THR A 45 -39.32 23.61 -1.47
CA THR A 45 -40.67 24.17 -1.44
C THR A 45 -41.47 23.80 -2.69
N VAL A 46 -42.71 23.38 -2.46
CA VAL A 46 -43.76 23.16 -3.47
C VAL A 46 -44.30 24.50 -3.97
N ILE A 47 -44.39 24.65 -5.30
CA ILE A 47 -45.25 25.63 -5.99
C ILE A 47 -45.89 24.87 -7.17
N SER A 48 -47.22 24.93 -7.26
CA SER A 48 -48.07 24.47 -8.37
C SER A 48 -47.74 25.25 -9.65
N GLU A 49 -47.94 24.80 -10.89
CA GLU A 49 -49.16 24.28 -11.52
C GLU A 49 -48.87 23.99 -13.01
N SER A 50 -49.87 23.37 -13.66
CA SER A 50 -50.09 23.16 -15.10
C SER A 50 -49.77 21.78 -15.67
N ALA A 51 -50.82 21.17 -16.20
CA ALA A 51 -50.88 19.89 -16.87
C ALA A 51 -50.52 20.02 -18.35
N SER A 52 -49.75 19.05 -18.86
CA SER A 52 -49.76 18.66 -20.27
C SER A 52 -49.06 17.32 -20.45
N ASP A 53 -49.65 16.51 -21.32
CA ASP A 53 -49.38 15.11 -21.62
C ASP A 53 -47.91 14.76 -21.90
N GLY A 54 -47.45 13.63 -21.36
CA GLY A 54 -46.16 13.03 -21.68
C GLY A 54 -45.96 11.69 -20.97
N GLU A 55 -45.73 10.65 -21.76
CA GLU A 55 -45.56 9.25 -21.34
C GLU A 55 -44.54 9.05 -20.20
N PRO A 56 -44.69 8.01 -19.36
CA PRO A 56 -43.68 7.68 -18.36
C PRO A 56 -42.43 7.13 -19.06
N SER A 57 -41.47 8.00 -19.35
CA SER A 57 -40.11 7.56 -19.65
C SER A 57 -39.55 6.84 -18.42
N THR A 58 -39.31 5.53 -18.59
CA THR A 58 -38.61 4.69 -17.61
C THR A 58 -37.16 5.14 -17.54
N ASN A 59 -36.89 6.20 -16.79
CA ASN A 59 -35.55 6.50 -16.31
C ASN A 59 -35.20 5.46 -15.24
N GLU A 60 -34.80 4.27 -15.68
CA GLU A 60 -34.02 3.38 -14.85
C GLU A 60 -32.67 4.07 -14.59
N GLU A 61 -32.58 4.80 -13.49
CA GLU A 61 -31.31 5.21 -12.92
C GLU A 61 -30.51 3.93 -12.66
N SER A 62 -29.61 3.61 -13.60
CA SER A 62 -28.66 2.51 -13.43
C SER A 62 -27.81 2.83 -12.21
N THR A 63 -28.15 2.23 -11.07
CA THR A 63 -27.32 2.33 -9.88
C THR A 63 -25.90 1.90 -10.25
N PRO A 64 -24.85 2.63 -9.85
CA PRO A 64 -23.49 2.25 -10.20
C PRO A 64 -23.19 0.88 -9.60
N GLN A 65 -23.18 -0.14 -10.45
CA GLN A 65 -22.96 -1.53 -10.09
C GLN A 65 -21.62 -1.62 -9.34
N ARG A 66 -21.68 -1.77 -8.02
CA ARG A 66 -20.48 -1.89 -7.18
C ARG A 66 -19.70 -3.12 -7.61
N ARG A 67 -18.61 -2.92 -8.35
CA ARG A 67 -17.71 -4.00 -8.76
C ARG A 67 -17.16 -4.70 -7.51
N TRP A 68 -17.54 -5.95 -7.31
CA TRP A 68 -17.11 -6.75 -6.17
C TRP A 68 -15.59 -6.87 -6.13
N ARG A 69 -14.99 -6.72 -4.95
CA ARG A 69 -13.53 -6.75 -4.74
C ARG A 69 -12.91 -8.07 -5.22
N HIS A 70 -13.58 -9.19 -5.00
CA HIS A 70 -13.16 -10.51 -5.48
C HIS A 70 -13.01 -10.57 -7.01
N CYS A 71 -13.81 -9.80 -7.76
CA CYS A 71 -13.70 -9.73 -9.21
C CYS A 71 -12.49 -8.93 -9.70
N ARG A 72 -11.86 -8.09 -8.86
CA ARG A 72 -10.64 -7.35 -9.24
C ARG A 72 -9.40 -8.25 -9.17
N ALA A 73 -9.28 -9.04 -8.09
CA ALA A 73 -8.18 -9.98 -7.92
C ALA A 73 -8.07 -10.98 -9.09
N PHE A 74 -9.19 -11.55 -9.56
CA PHE A 74 -9.16 -12.46 -10.71
C PHE A 74 -8.76 -11.77 -12.02
N VAL A 75 -9.08 -10.48 -12.17
CA VAL A 75 -8.69 -9.71 -13.36
C VAL A 75 -7.20 -9.40 -13.32
N GLU A 76 -6.68 -9.03 -12.15
CA GLU A 76 -5.25 -8.80 -11.92
C GLU A 76 -4.44 -10.09 -12.15
N ILE A 77 -4.88 -11.22 -11.60
CA ILE A 77 -4.21 -12.53 -11.80
C ILE A 77 -4.13 -12.86 -13.29
N ARG A 78 -5.24 -12.74 -14.04
CA ARG A 78 -5.24 -13.01 -15.49
C ARG A 78 -4.37 -12.04 -16.27
N HIS A 79 -4.30 -10.78 -15.84
CA HIS A 79 -3.45 -9.78 -16.48
C HIS A 79 -1.97 -10.13 -16.30
N TYR A 80 -1.53 -10.36 -15.05
CA TYR A 80 -0.13 -10.67 -14.71
C TYR A 80 0.34 -12.05 -15.17
N GLN A 81 -0.57 -13.02 -15.33
CA GLN A 81 -0.24 -14.30 -15.96
C GLN A 81 -0.06 -14.22 -17.48
N LYS A 82 -0.60 -13.18 -18.12
CA LYS A 82 -0.49 -12.97 -19.56
C LYS A 82 0.68 -12.07 -19.92
N SER A 83 1.01 -11.10 -19.06
CA SER A 83 2.19 -10.26 -19.22
C SER A 83 3.45 -10.95 -18.67
N ILE A 84 4.60 -10.43 -19.08
CA ILE A 84 5.94 -10.85 -18.62
C ILE A 84 6.72 -9.66 -18.07
N GLU A 85 6.01 -8.61 -17.65
CA GLU A 85 6.64 -7.41 -17.11
C GLU A 85 7.14 -7.65 -15.69
N LEU A 86 8.28 -7.04 -15.36
CA LEU A 86 8.81 -7.04 -14.00
C LEU A 86 7.91 -6.19 -13.09
N LEU A 87 7.51 -6.74 -11.96
CA LEU A 87 6.53 -6.14 -11.05
C LEU A 87 7.19 -5.29 -9.96
N ILE A 88 8.44 -5.60 -9.60
CA ILE A 88 9.17 -4.83 -8.59
C ILE A 88 9.77 -3.58 -9.25
N PRO A 89 9.60 -2.37 -8.67
CA PRO A 89 10.24 -1.18 -9.23
C PRO A 89 11.76 -1.33 -9.22
N ARG A 90 12.39 -1.17 -10.40
CA ARG A 90 13.85 -1.33 -10.59
C ARG A 90 14.68 -0.54 -9.57
N ARG A 91 14.24 0.68 -9.21
CA ARG A 91 14.97 1.55 -8.26
C ARG A 91 14.99 0.99 -6.84
N SER A 92 13.88 0.43 -6.35
CA SER A 92 13.83 -0.18 -5.03
C SER A 92 14.64 -1.47 -5.01
N PHE A 93 14.52 -2.30 -6.05
CA PHE A 93 15.31 -3.53 -6.18
C PHE A 93 16.81 -3.24 -6.18
N ALA A 94 17.24 -2.26 -6.98
CA ALA A 94 18.64 -1.83 -7.03
C ALA A 94 19.18 -1.40 -5.65
N ARG A 95 18.38 -0.75 -4.79
CA ARG A 95 18.82 -0.36 -3.45
C ARG A 95 19.13 -1.58 -2.59
N VAL A 96 18.21 -2.55 -2.58
CA VAL A 96 18.36 -3.79 -1.80
C VAL A 96 19.58 -4.59 -2.29
N VAL A 97 19.74 -4.74 -3.61
CA VAL A 97 20.90 -5.46 -4.16
C VAL A 97 22.21 -4.76 -3.81
N ASN A 98 22.27 -3.43 -3.87
CA ASN A 98 23.48 -2.71 -3.48
C ASN A 98 23.75 -2.78 -1.97
N GLU A 99 22.71 -2.78 -1.14
CA GLU A 99 22.81 -2.96 0.32
C GLU A 99 23.41 -4.34 0.65
N GLU A 100 22.90 -5.40 0.03
CA GLU A 100 23.43 -6.75 0.19
C GLU A 100 24.88 -6.85 -0.29
N LEU A 101 25.19 -6.35 -1.49
CA LEU A 101 26.55 -6.42 -2.06
C LEU A 101 27.58 -5.60 -1.29
N GLN A 102 27.16 -4.49 -0.67
CA GLN A 102 28.03 -3.68 0.17
C GLN A 102 28.54 -4.45 1.40
N SER A 103 27.80 -5.45 1.87
CA SER A 103 28.25 -6.33 2.97
C SER A 103 29.39 -7.26 2.55
N TYR A 104 29.49 -7.62 1.26
CA TYR A 104 30.53 -8.52 0.74
C TYR A 104 31.78 -7.77 0.28
N CYS A 105 31.62 -6.68 -0.47
CA CYS A 105 32.75 -5.92 -1.02
C CYS A 105 32.39 -4.45 -1.25
N ALA A 106 33.16 -3.54 -0.63
CA ALA A 106 32.98 -2.12 -0.81
C ALA A 106 33.42 -1.66 -2.21
N GLY A 107 32.57 -0.88 -2.90
CA GLY A 107 32.89 -0.29 -4.21
C GLY A 107 32.54 -1.15 -5.42
N LEU A 108 31.81 -2.24 -5.25
CA LEU A 108 31.33 -3.06 -6.36
C LEU A 108 30.34 -2.25 -7.24
N ARG A 109 30.49 -2.35 -8.57
CA ARG A 109 29.60 -1.73 -9.54
C ARG A 109 28.87 -2.81 -10.33
N ILE A 110 27.55 -2.77 -10.31
CA ILE A 110 26.70 -3.71 -11.04
C ILE A 110 26.42 -3.16 -12.44
N GLN A 111 26.52 -4.00 -13.46
CA GLN A 111 26.07 -3.67 -14.81
C GLN A 111 24.53 -3.60 -14.87
N GLY A 112 23.98 -2.76 -15.74
CA GLY A 112 22.53 -2.66 -15.92
C GLY A 112 21.85 -4.00 -16.24
N ILE A 113 22.46 -4.80 -17.12
CA ILE A 113 22.00 -6.14 -17.50
C ILE A 113 22.09 -7.13 -16.33
N GLY A 114 23.15 -7.07 -15.53
CA GLY A 114 23.29 -7.92 -14.34
C GLY A 114 22.22 -7.64 -13.29
N LEU A 115 21.84 -6.37 -13.12
CA LEU A 115 20.75 -5.99 -12.23
C LEU A 115 19.40 -6.52 -12.73
N GLU A 116 19.16 -6.52 -14.04
CA GLU A 116 17.94 -7.09 -14.64
C GLU A 116 17.88 -8.60 -14.44
N ALA A 117 18.99 -9.31 -14.67
CA ALA A 117 19.06 -10.76 -14.45
C ALA A 117 18.77 -11.15 -12.99
N PHE A 118 19.31 -10.40 -12.01
CA PHE A 118 18.97 -10.63 -10.61
C PHE A 118 17.49 -10.39 -10.32
N GLN A 119 16.89 -9.41 -10.99
CA GLN A 119 15.48 -9.11 -10.80
C GLN A 119 14.59 -10.20 -11.39
N GLU A 120 14.89 -10.67 -12.60
CA GLU A 120 14.18 -11.76 -13.27
C GLU A 120 14.17 -13.03 -12.41
N GLU A 121 15.34 -13.45 -11.92
CA GLU A 121 15.46 -14.63 -11.05
C GLU A 121 14.73 -14.46 -9.71
N ALA A 122 14.86 -13.29 -9.07
CA ALA A 122 14.19 -13.03 -7.81
C ALA A 122 12.66 -13.05 -7.95
N GLU A 123 12.11 -12.44 -8.99
CA GLU A 123 10.67 -12.44 -9.25
C GLU A 123 10.16 -13.83 -9.65
N ALA A 124 10.89 -14.56 -10.50
CA ALA A 124 10.56 -15.93 -10.86
C ALA A 124 10.50 -16.86 -9.64
N TYR A 125 11.48 -16.73 -8.73
CA TYR A 125 11.49 -17.47 -7.47
C TYR A 125 10.27 -17.14 -6.60
N LEU A 126 9.94 -15.86 -6.45
CA LEU A 126 8.79 -15.42 -5.65
C LEU A 126 7.46 -15.90 -6.23
N VAL A 127 7.28 -15.83 -7.54
CA VAL A 127 6.08 -16.36 -8.23
C VAL A 127 5.93 -17.85 -7.94
N SER A 128 6.99 -18.64 -8.16
CA SER A 128 7.00 -20.06 -7.87
C SER A 128 6.70 -20.36 -6.39
N MET A 129 7.25 -19.55 -5.46
CA MET A 129 6.96 -19.71 -4.03
C MET A 129 5.49 -19.43 -3.69
N PHE A 130 4.87 -18.44 -4.33
CA PHE A 130 3.46 -18.11 -4.13
C PHE A 130 2.52 -19.16 -4.71
N GLU A 131 2.90 -19.83 -5.80
CA GLU A 131 2.14 -20.98 -6.34
C GLU A 131 2.03 -22.10 -5.31
N ASP A 132 3.16 -22.54 -4.74
CA ASP A 132 3.17 -23.58 -3.71
C ASP A 132 2.45 -23.14 -2.43
N SER A 133 2.66 -21.89 -2.01
CA SER A 133 1.98 -21.33 -0.84
C SER A 133 0.46 -21.27 -1.05
N ASN A 134 0.01 -21.00 -2.28
CA ASN A 134 -1.40 -21.03 -2.64
C ASN A 134 -1.95 -22.47 -2.57
N LEU A 135 -1.22 -23.47 -3.07
CA LEU A 135 -1.59 -24.88 -2.92
C LEU A 135 -1.71 -25.29 -1.45
N CYS A 136 -0.80 -24.82 -0.59
CA CYS A 136 -0.85 -25.05 0.87
C CYS A 136 -2.09 -24.40 1.52
N ALA A 137 -2.45 -23.18 1.10
CA ALA A 137 -3.64 -22.50 1.58
C ALA A 137 -4.93 -23.25 1.18
N ILE A 138 -5.00 -23.71 -0.08
CA ILE A 138 -6.12 -24.51 -0.62
C ILE A 138 -6.22 -25.86 0.10
N HIS A 139 -5.09 -26.53 0.37
CA HIS A 139 -5.06 -27.76 1.15
C HIS A 139 -5.68 -27.58 2.54
N ALA A 140 -5.49 -26.41 3.15
CA ALA A 140 -6.09 -26.02 4.42
C ALA A 140 -7.50 -25.40 4.30
N LYS A 141 -8.19 -25.54 3.15
CA LYS A 141 -9.53 -25.00 2.85
C LYS A 141 -9.65 -23.47 3.00
N ARG A 142 -8.56 -22.73 2.76
CA ARG A 142 -8.52 -21.27 2.77
C ARG A 142 -8.28 -20.72 1.36
N VAL A 143 -8.67 -19.46 1.16
CA VAL A 143 -8.39 -18.69 -0.07
C VAL A 143 -7.28 -17.66 0.15
N THR A 144 -7.03 -17.29 1.41
CA THR A 144 -6.00 -16.32 1.78
C THR A 144 -4.72 -17.03 2.21
N ILE A 145 -3.62 -16.71 1.52
CA ILE A 145 -2.27 -17.15 1.90
C ILE A 145 -1.86 -16.52 3.24
N GLN A 146 -1.17 -17.31 4.06
CA GLN A 146 -0.67 -16.91 5.38
C GLN A 146 0.82 -17.24 5.50
N PRO A 147 1.56 -16.63 6.44
CA PRO A 147 2.99 -16.91 6.63
C PRO A 147 3.32 -18.40 6.83
N LYS A 148 2.42 -19.14 7.49
CA LYS A 148 2.54 -20.59 7.68
C LYS A 148 2.53 -21.40 6.38
N ASP A 149 1.87 -20.89 5.34
CA ASP A 149 1.81 -21.56 4.03
C ASP A 149 3.15 -21.43 3.31
N ILE A 150 3.78 -20.26 3.38
CA ILE A 150 5.12 -20.01 2.85
C ILE A 150 6.16 -20.84 3.59
N GLN A 151 6.07 -20.89 4.92
CA GLN A 151 6.97 -21.71 5.75
C GLN A 151 6.84 -23.20 5.42
N LEU A 152 5.61 -23.68 5.24
CA LEU A 152 5.35 -25.07 4.84
C LEU A 152 5.91 -25.36 3.45
N ALA A 153 5.64 -24.50 2.46
CA ALA A 153 6.16 -24.63 1.10
C ALA A 153 7.69 -24.68 1.08
N ARG A 154 8.36 -23.77 1.79
CA ARG A 154 9.83 -23.77 1.92
C ARG A 154 10.37 -25.06 2.54
N ARG A 155 9.69 -25.56 3.58
CA ARG A 155 10.08 -26.81 4.26
C ARG A 155 9.95 -28.03 3.35
N ILE A 156 8.90 -28.10 2.53
CA ILE A 156 8.68 -29.19 1.58
C ILE A 156 9.71 -29.12 0.43
N ARG A 157 10.02 -27.91 -0.07
CA ARG A 157 11.04 -27.72 -1.11
C ARG A 157 12.46 -28.09 -0.69
N GLY A 158 12.73 -28.27 0.61
CA GLY A 158 14.09 -28.46 1.11
C GLY A 158 14.94 -27.19 1.06
N ASN A 159 14.32 -26.02 0.83
CA ASN A 159 15.01 -24.71 0.76
C ASN A 159 15.18 -24.05 2.15
N ASN A 160 15.15 -24.86 3.21
CA ASN A 160 15.45 -24.44 4.57
C ASN A 160 16.57 -25.34 5.13
N PRO A 161 17.66 -24.79 5.68
CA PRO A 161 18.31 -25.41 6.83
C PRO A 161 17.38 -25.44 8.05
#